data_AF-A0A225UWS0-F1
#
_entry.id   AF-A0A225UWS0-F1
#
_cell.length_a   1.000
_cell.length_b   1.000
_cell.length_c   1.000
_cell.angle_alpha   90.00
_cell.angle_beta   90.00
_cell.angle_gamma   90.00
#
_symmetry.space_group_name_H-M   'P 1'
#
loop_
_entity.id
_entity.type
_entity.pdbx_description
1 polymer ?
#
loop_
_entity_poly.entity_id
_entity_poly.type
_entity_poly.pdbx_seq_one_letter_code
_entity_poly.pdbx_strand_id
1 'polypeptide(L)'
;PIRPDNVCIRGRQQTRQYNIADVNPWVIQRINTLTIMTMTLEVPFRSEWIFPSHLPRAAVPRSGQYCSHLITGQNVRDLMAALPWNVITGANIPEPMSFEITVDGCLGLLIERYSTVEFQDLIAYWESTHRFPVSSALIRSSPYLATFVVERKNRRSHTGARWKQILNLFLIAMREGWCDLDLLFDPYFLHFPKRTDEVAWYPAIEARSANIADPQLNRREPADRIEVLAEGDAADPWRTHYRPHHAGHPARRIARLAGKFFNMAALNLNAPPLAPQPRTWHFSLRSLRIIYVWA
;
A
#
# COMPACT_ATOMS: atom_id res chain seq x y z
N PRO A 1 -27.45 -1.59 -13.81
CA PRO A 1 -28.33 -0.38 -13.79
C PRO A 1 -27.90 0.57 -12.67
N ILE A 2 -27.57 1.82 -13.02
CA ILE A 2 -27.20 2.89 -12.10
C ILE A 2 -28.37 3.15 -11.14
N ARG A 3 -28.12 3.26 -9.82
CA ARG A 3 -29.14 3.75 -8.88
C ARG A 3 -29.61 5.14 -9.34
N PRO A 4 -30.91 5.46 -9.31
CA PRO A 4 -31.37 6.79 -9.72
C PRO A 4 -30.64 7.88 -8.92
N ASP A 5 -30.41 9.06 -9.51
CA ASP A 5 -29.53 10.12 -8.98
C ASP A 5 -29.90 10.57 -7.55
N ASN A 6 -31.15 10.39 -7.14
CA ASN A 6 -31.63 10.62 -5.78
C ASN A 6 -31.19 9.55 -4.76
N VAL A 7 -30.73 8.39 -5.22
CA VAL A 7 -30.18 7.27 -4.43
C VAL A 7 -28.66 7.13 -4.65
N CYS A 8 -28.09 7.75 -5.69
CA CYS A 8 -26.66 7.74 -6.00
C CYS A 8 -25.94 9.04 -5.55
N ILE A 9 -25.51 9.05 -4.29
CA ILE A 9 -24.24 9.59 -3.76
C ILE A 9 -23.95 11.10 -4.01
N ARG A 10 -24.22 11.96 -2.99
CA ARG A 10 -23.52 13.26 -2.76
C ARG A 10 -22.02 13.05 -3.06
N GLY A 11 -21.27 13.89 -3.76
CA GLY A 11 -19.85 13.60 -4.08
C GLY A 11 -19.55 13.44 -5.57
N ARG A 12 -20.54 13.00 -6.38
CA ARG A 12 -20.37 12.92 -7.84
C ARG A 12 -20.28 14.30 -8.49
N GLN A 13 -21.28 15.14 -8.23
CA GLN A 13 -21.38 16.51 -8.76
C GLN A 13 -21.28 17.60 -7.68
N GLN A 14 -21.49 17.24 -6.41
CA GLN A 14 -21.47 18.15 -5.27
C GLN A 14 -20.37 17.73 -4.30
N THR A 15 -19.70 18.71 -3.69
CA THR A 15 -18.69 18.43 -2.67
C THR A 15 -19.31 17.80 -1.42
N ARG A 16 -18.49 17.08 -0.64
CA ARG A 16 -18.86 16.55 0.67
C ARG A 16 -18.05 17.24 1.75
N GLN A 17 -18.71 17.62 2.83
CA GLN A 17 -18.02 18.02 4.05
C GLN A 17 -17.79 16.77 4.90
N TYR A 18 -16.52 16.44 5.09
CA TYR A 18 -16.09 15.39 6.01
C TYR A 18 -15.61 16.01 7.32
N ASN A 19 -15.73 15.28 8.44
CA ASN A 19 -15.04 15.66 9.67
C ASN A 19 -13.59 15.17 9.61
N ILE A 20 -12.66 15.96 10.15
CA ILE A 20 -11.22 15.62 10.13
C ILE A 20 -10.93 14.28 10.81
N ALA A 21 -11.66 13.94 11.87
CA ALA A 21 -11.52 12.68 12.59
C ALA A 21 -11.93 11.46 11.74
N ASP A 22 -12.86 11.65 10.80
CA ASP A 22 -13.40 10.59 9.96
C ASP A 22 -12.52 10.35 8.74
N VAL A 23 -11.85 11.39 8.23
CA VAL A 23 -11.02 11.29 7.02
C VAL A 23 -9.53 11.41 7.27
N ASN A 24 -9.04 11.43 8.51
CA ASN A 24 -7.60 11.27 8.76
C ASN A 24 -7.15 9.89 8.19
N PRO A 25 -6.16 9.78 7.28
CA PRO A 25 -5.04 10.68 6.93
C PRO A 25 -5.32 11.93 6.14
N TRP A 26 -6.38 11.90 5.38
CA TRP A 26 -6.48 12.61 4.14
C TRP A 26 -6.45 14.11 4.35
N VAL A 27 -5.95 14.83 3.34
CA VAL A 27 -5.93 16.29 3.37
C VAL A 27 -7.37 16.77 3.23
N ILE A 28 -8.06 16.94 4.35
CA ILE A 28 -9.49 17.31 4.43
C ILE A 28 -9.82 18.54 3.58
N GLN A 29 -8.91 19.53 3.55
CA GLN A 29 -9.04 20.73 2.72
C GLN A 29 -9.14 20.40 1.23
N ARG A 30 -8.39 19.38 0.75
CA ARG A 30 -8.49 18.92 -0.64
C ARG A 30 -9.71 18.03 -0.85
N ILE A 31 -9.97 17.07 0.06
CA ILE A 31 -11.12 16.17 -0.09
C ILE A 31 -12.45 16.94 -0.10
N ASN A 32 -12.62 17.92 0.78
CA ASN A 32 -13.87 18.68 0.88
C ASN A 32 -14.11 19.58 -0.35
N THR A 33 -13.11 19.78 -1.20
CA THR A 33 -13.24 20.51 -2.48
C THR A 33 -13.34 19.60 -3.69
N LEU A 34 -13.12 18.29 -3.52
CA LEU A 34 -13.16 17.34 -4.62
C LEU A 34 -14.58 16.87 -4.92
N THR A 35 -14.81 16.65 -6.21
CA THR A 35 -15.91 15.85 -6.73
C THR A 35 -15.31 14.73 -7.56
N ILE A 36 -16.05 13.65 -7.79
CA ILE A 36 -15.60 12.57 -8.68
C ILE A 36 -15.29 13.12 -10.09
N MET A 37 -16.04 14.13 -10.55
CA MET A 37 -15.84 14.75 -11.85
C MET A 37 -14.55 15.58 -11.92
N THR A 38 -14.19 16.25 -10.82
CA THR A 38 -12.99 17.08 -10.73
C THR A 38 -11.75 16.33 -10.23
N MET A 39 -11.90 15.08 -9.80
CA MET A 39 -10.79 14.28 -9.29
C MET A 39 -9.82 13.91 -10.42
N THR A 40 -8.54 14.10 -10.12
CA THR A 40 -7.42 13.69 -10.97
C THR A 40 -6.73 12.46 -10.37
N LEU A 41 -5.70 11.95 -11.06
CA LEU A 41 -4.85 10.87 -10.54
C LEU A 41 -4.07 11.27 -9.26
N GLU A 42 -4.10 12.54 -8.86
CA GLU A 42 -3.51 12.98 -7.61
C GLU A 42 -4.45 12.73 -6.43
N VAL A 43 -4.38 11.52 -5.92
CA VAL A 43 -5.03 11.14 -4.67
C VAL A 43 -4.49 12.03 -3.52
N PRO A 44 -5.33 12.82 -2.81
CA PRO A 44 -4.91 13.76 -1.76
C PRO A 44 -4.64 13.05 -0.42
N PHE A 45 -3.79 12.04 -0.48
CA PHE A 45 -3.36 11.24 0.66
C PHE A 45 -2.13 11.89 1.33
N ARG A 46 -2.08 11.88 2.66
CA ARG A 46 -0.92 12.37 3.42
C ARG A 46 0.14 11.28 3.50
N SER A 47 1.33 11.57 2.99
CA SER A 47 2.46 10.62 2.99
C SER A 47 2.84 10.12 4.38
N GLU A 48 2.58 10.92 5.41
CA GLU A 48 2.81 10.67 6.84
C GLU A 48 2.00 9.47 7.39
N TRP A 49 1.20 8.84 6.54
CA TRP A 49 0.45 7.62 6.82
C TRP A 49 0.93 6.38 6.09
N ILE A 50 1.77 6.56 5.07
CA ILE A 50 2.51 5.48 4.42
C ILE A 50 3.91 5.36 5.05
N PHE A 51 4.43 6.46 5.58
CA PHE A 51 5.76 6.55 6.16
C PHE A 51 5.71 7.06 7.60
N PRO A 52 6.66 6.64 8.46
CA PRO A 52 6.88 7.23 9.77
C PRO A 52 6.74 8.74 9.79
N SER A 53 6.02 9.27 10.78
CA SER A 53 6.00 10.70 11.10
C SER A 53 7.24 11.16 11.88
N HIS A 54 8.05 10.21 12.39
CA HIS A 54 9.02 10.46 13.46
C HIS A 54 10.43 10.85 13.02
N LEU A 55 10.80 10.66 11.75
CA LEU A 55 12.03 11.25 11.22
C LEU A 55 11.65 12.48 10.41
N PRO A 56 12.07 13.70 10.81
CA PRO A 56 11.91 14.85 9.94
C PRO A 56 12.58 14.50 8.62
N ARG A 57 11.78 14.43 7.55
CA ARG A 57 12.19 14.11 6.16
C ARG A 57 13.40 14.95 5.69
N ALA A 58 13.72 16.02 6.41
CA ALA A 58 14.78 16.98 6.14
C ALA A 58 16.16 16.67 6.76
N ALA A 59 16.30 15.80 7.76
CA ALA A 59 17.60 15.59 8.43
C ALA A 59 18.17 14.19 8.13
N VAL A 60 19.08 14.12 7.16
CA VAL A 60 19.91 12.92 6.95
C VAL A 60 20.73 12.68 8.22
N PRO A 61 20.61 11.51 8.89
CA PRO A 61 21.41 11.18 10.07
C PRO A 61 22.90 11.31 9.79
N ARG A 62 23.63 11.86 10.75
CA ARG A 62 25.08 12.01 10.69
C ARG A 62 25.76 10.64 10.71
N SER A 63 26.98 10.60 10.17
CA SER A 63 27.86 9.44 10.33
C SER A 63 28.01 9.14 11.82
N GLY A 64 27.75 7.89 12.20
CA GLY A 64 27.78 7.48 13.61
C GLY A 64 26.43 7.48 14.32
N GLN A 65 25.33 7.95 13.72
CA GLN A 65 23.97 7.83 14.29
C GLN A 65 23.21 6.57 13.85
N TYR A 66 23.77 5.80 12.93
CA TYR A 66 23.21 4.54 12.44
C TYR A 66 24.33 3.60 12.00
N CYS A 67 24.05 2.30 11.93
CA CYS A 67 24.99 1.25 11.55
C CYS A 67 25.19 1.19 10.02
N SER A 68 25.87 2.18 9.46
CA SER A 68 26.17 2.24 8.02
C SER A 68 26.97 1.04 7.50
N HIS A 69 27.79 0.43 8.35
CA HIS A 69 28.56 -0.78 8.04
C HIS A 69 27.67 -2.00 7.73
N LEU A 70 26.39 -2.00 8.14
CA LEU A 70 25.43 -3.06 7.79
C LEU A 70 24.84 -2.90 6.38
N ILE A 71 25.20 -1.84 5.65
CA ILE A 71 24.78 -1.58 4.26
C ILE A 71 25.80 -2.20 3.30
N THR A 72 25.90 -3.54 3.33
CA THR A 72 26.77 -4.31 2.43
C THR A 72 25.95 -5.02 1.35
N GLY A 73 26.61 -5.42 0.27
CA GLY A 73 25.96 -6.22 -0.78
C GLY A 73 25.44 -7.56 -0.25
N GLN A 74 26.21 -8.22 0.62
CA GLN A 74 25.81 -9.50 1.23
C GLN A 74 24.57 -9.32 2.10
N ASN A 75 24.57 -8.33 3.01
CA ASN A 75 23.42 -8.12 3.89
C ASN A 75 22.15 -7.73 3.12
N VAL A 76 22.27 -6.94 2.04
CA VAL A 76 21.11 -6.64 1.17
C VAL A 76 20.61 -7.92 0.50
N ARG A 77 21.51 -8.77 0.02
CA ARG A 77 21.16 -10.04 -0.62
C ARG A 77 20.43 -10.96 0.34
N ASP A 78 20.95 -11.15 1.55
CA ASP A 78 20.36 -12.01 2.57
C ASP A 78 18.98 -11.50 2.99
N LEU A 79 18.84 -10.18 3.12
CA LEU A 79 17.53 -9.56 3.37
C LEU A 79 16.54 -9.84 2.25
N MET A 80 16.91 -9.65 0.98
CA MET A 80 15.99 -9.93 -0.13
C MET A 80 15.65 -11.42 -0.24
N ALA A 81 16.58 -12.31 0.12
CA ALA A 81 16.36 -13.75 0.17
C ALA A 81 15.38 -14.16 1.29
N ALA A 82 15.29 -13.37 2.36
CA ALA A 82 14.31 -13.57 3.44
C ALA A 82 12.88 -13.12 3.08
N LEU A 83 12.64 -12.62 1.86
CA LEU A 83 11.32 -12.23 1.33
C LEU A 83 10.55 -11.25 2.26
N PRO A 84 11.13 -10.10 2.64
CA PRO A 84 10.57 -9.21 3.66
C PRO A 84 9.23 -8.59 3.24
N TRP A 85 8.91 -8.57 1.94
CA TRP A 85 7.62 -8.13 1.42
C TRP A 85 6.46 -9.08 1.76
N ASN A 86 6.72 -10.30 2.25
CA ASN A 86 5.66 -11.23 2.66
C ASN A 86 4.80 -10.66 3.79
N VAL A 87 5.29 -9.69 4.56
CA VAL A 87 4.49 -8.98 5.57
C VAL A 87 3.31 -8.22 4.95
N ILE A 88 3.37 -7.89 3.66
CA ILE A 88 2.31 -7.18 2.93
C ILE A 88 1.23 -8.15 2.42
N THR A 89 1.49 -9.47 2.36
CA THR A 89 0.58 -10.47 1.77
C THR A 89 0.08 -11.50 2.79
N GLY A 90 -0.70 -12.48 2.31
CA GLY A 90 -1.21 -13.59 3.12
C GLY A 90 -2.22 -13.16 4.19
N ALA A 91 -2.01 -13.60 5.43
CA ALA A 91 -2.90 -13.30 6.56
C ALA A 91 -2.95 -11.81 6.94
N ASN A 92 -2.07 -10.98 6.37
CA ASN A 92 -2.00 -9.55 6.65
C ASN A 92 -2.84 -8.70 5.66
N ILE A 93 -3.43 -9.31 4.62
CA ILE A 93 -4.33 -8.59 3.70
C ILE A 93 -5.62 -8.28 4.46
N PRO A 94 -6.00 -7.00 4.66
CA PRO A 94 -7.24 -6.67 5.35
C PRO A 94 -8.44 -7.12 4.53
N GLU A 95 -9.49 -7.62 5.18
CA GLU A 95 -10.78 -7.77 4.52
C GLU A 95 -11.29 -6.39 4.06
N PRO A 96 -11.79 -6.27 2.83
CA PRO A 96 -12.36 -5.02 2.36
C PRO A 96 -13.57 -4.65 3.21
N MET A 97 -13.69 -3.37 3.53
CA MET A 97 -14.84 -2.87 4.28
C MET A 97 -15.98 -2.46 3.36
N SER A 98 -15.64 -1.88 2.22
CA SER A 98 -16.57 -1.17 1.35
C SER A 98 -17.17 -2.02 0.25
N PHE A 99 -16.61 -3.19 -0.05
CA PHE A 99 -17.07 -4.06 -1.13
C PHE A 99 -16.83 -5.52 -0.81
N GLU A 100 -17.58 -6.41 -1.47
CA GLU A 100 -17.26 -7.83 -1.51
C GLU A 100 -16.19 -8.09 -2.58
N ILE A 101 -15.21 -8.95 -2.30
CA ILE A 101 -14.13 -9.26 -3.25
C ILE A 101 -14.69 -10.00 -4.49
N THR A 102 -15.84 -10.67 -4.34
CA THR A 102 -16.53 -11.44 -5.39
C THR A 102 -17.65 -10.65 -6.07
N VAL A 103 -17.51 -9.32 -6.21
CA VAL A 103 -18.48 -8.51 -6.95
C VAL A 103 -18.34 -8.77 -8.45
N ASP A 104 -19.45 -8.91 -9.17
CA ASP A 104 -19.46 -9.03 -10.64
C ASP A 104 -19.39 -7.66 -11.35
N GLY A 105 -19.20 -7.69 -12.68
CA GLY A 105 -19.26 -6.51 -13.53
C GLY A 105 -18.01 -5.62 -13.46
N CYS A 106 -18.18 -4.31 -13.70
CA CYS A 106 -17.05 -3.38 -13.82
C CYS A 106 -16.21 -3.27 -12.54
N LEU A 107 -16.84 -3.34 -11.37
CA LEU A 107 -16.12 -3.29 -10.09
C LEU A 107 -15.35 -4.59 -9.84
N GLY A 108 -15.91 -5.76 -10.19
CA GLY A 108 -15.22 -7.05 -10.11
C GLY A 108 -13.94 -7.10 -10.93
N LEU A 109 -14.03 -6.74 -12.21
CA LEU A 109 -12.87 -6.67 -13.12
C LEU A 109 -11.80 -5.70 -12.62
N LEU A 110 -12.20 -4.61 -11.97
CA LEU A 110 -11.29 -3.64 -11.39
C LEU A 110 -10.55 -4.19 -10.17
N ILE A 111 -11.26 -4.86 -9.26
CA ILE A 111 -10.66 -5.53 -8.10
C ILE A 111 -9.71 -6.64 -8.56
N GLU A 112 -10.10 -7.47 -9.53
CA GLU A 112 -9.24 -8.52 -10.09
C GLU A 112 -7.91 -7.96 -10.64
N ARG A 113 -7.99 -6.88 -11.42
CA ARG A 113 -6.81 -6.20 -11.97
C ARG A 113 -5.94 -5.60 -10.88
N TYR A 114 -6.54 -4.96 -9.88
CA TYR A 114 -5.81 -4.42 -8.74
C TYR A 114 -5.07 -5.53 -7.98
N SER A 115 -5.75 -6.63 -7.63
CA SER A 115 -5.17 -7.76 -6.89
C SER A 115 -4.01 -8.41 -7.64
N THR A 116 -4.10 -8.49 -8.96
CA THR A 116 -3.02 -8.99 -9.82
C THR A 116 -1.79 -8.09 -9.74
N VAL A 117 -1.98 -6.77 -9.87
CA VAL A 117 -0.88 -5.79 -9.77
C VAL A 117 -0.28 -5.77 -8.37
N GLU A 118 -1.10 -5.80 -7.33
CA GLU A 118 -0.66 -5.86 -5.93
C GLU A 118 0.28 -7.04 -5.71
N PHE A 119 -0.14 -8.25 -6.13
CA PHE A 119 0.65 -9.46 -5.96
C PHE A 119 1.96 -9.42 -6.76
N GLN A 120 1.91 -8.95 -8.01
CA GLN A 120 3.10 -8.86 -8.87
C GLN A 120 4.13 -7.85 -8.36
N ASP A 121 3.68 -6.78 -7.70
CA ASP A 121 4.51 -5.63 -7.36
C ASP A 121 4.85 -5.52 -5.85
N LEU A 122 4.59 -6.55 -5.05
CA LEU A 122 4.85 -6.57 -3.60
C LEU A 122 6.26 -6.09 -3.22
N ILE A 123 7.25 -6.53 -3.99
CA ILE A 123 8.66 -6.12 -3.80
C ILE A 123 8.78 -4.60 -3.92
N ALA A 124 8.17 -4.00 -4.95
CA ALA A 124 8.25 -2.57 -5.19
C ALA A 124 7.49 -1.75 -4.15
N TYR A 125 6.37 -2.26 -3.62
CA TYR A 125 5.67 -1.65 -2.48
C TYR A 125 6.57 -1.62 -1.26
N TRP A 126 7.10 -2.78 -0.86
CA TRP A 126 7.98 -2.88 0.31
C TRP A 126 9.25 -2.03 0.16
N GLU A 127 9.92 -2.11 -0.99
CA GLU A 127 11.13 -1.32 -1.26
C GLU A 127 10.83 0.19 -1.27
N SER A 128 9.61 0.61 -1.63
CA SER A 128 9.23 2.02 -1.67
C SER A 128 9.05 2.63 -0.29
N THR A 129 8.78 1.81 0.73
CA THR A 129 8.71 2.18 2.15
C THR A 129 10.02 1.91 2.90
N HIS A 130 10.86 0.99 2.40
CA HIS A 130 12.12 0.56 3.04
C HIS A 130 13.36 0.89 2.19
N ARG A 131 13.54 2.16 1.79
CA ARG A 131 14.67 2.56 0.94
C ARG A 131 15.98 2.59 1.75
N PHE A 132 17.00 1.84 1.34
CA PHE A 132 18.33 1.95 1.94
C PHE A 132 19.13 3.18 1.45
N PRO A 133 19.90 3.85 2.32
CA PRO A 133 20.83 4.92 1.94
C PRO A 133 22.13 4.33 1.37
N VAL A 134 22.05 3.71 0.19
CA VAL A 134 23.23 3.17 -0.51
C VAL A 134 24.02 4.33 -1.12
N SER A 135 25.23 4.58 -0.60
CA SER A 135 26.09 5.68 -1.05
C SER A 135 26.78 5.37 -2.38
N SER A 136 27.24 6.41 -3.09
CA SER A 136 28.01 6.24 -4.33
C SER A 136 29.31 5.45 -4.12
N ALA A 137 29.91 5.53 -2.93
CA ALA A 137 31.08 4.73 -2.59
C ALA A 137 30.74 3.24 -2.51
N LEU A 138 29.62 2.89 -1.86
CA LEU A 138 29.12 1.52 -1.76
C LEU A 138 28.72 0.94 -3.12
N ILE A 139 28.13 1.76 -4.00
CA ILE A 139 27.82 1.38 -5.38
C ILE A 139 29.09 1.05 -6.16
N ARG A 140 30.15 1.85 -6.02
CA ARG A 140 31.44 1.59 -6.69
C ARG A 140 32.15 0.34 -6.14
N SER A 141 32.00 0.06 -4.86
CA SER A 141 32.70 -1.05 -4.20
C SER A 141 31.95 -2.39 -4.28
N SER A 142 30.70 -2.41 -4.74
CA SER A 142 29.89 -3.64 -4.80
C SER A 142 29.06 -3.72 -6.08
N PRO A 143 29.40 -4.64 -7.01
CA PRO A 143 28.61 -4.86 -8.22
C PRO A 143 27.15 -5.20 -7.92
N TYR A 144 26.91 -5.97 -6.85
CA TYR A 144 25.56 -6.32 -6.42
C TYR A 144 24.74 -5.09 -6.01
N LEU A 145 25.32 -4.18 -5.22
CA LEU A 145 24.62 -2.95 -4.82
C LEU A 145 24.35 -2.03 -6.01
N ALA A 146 25.27 -1.97 -6.98
CA ALA A 146 25.08 -1.23 -8.22
C ALA A 146 23.84 -1.73 -8.99
N THR A 147 23.76 -3.05 -9.23
CA THR A 147 22.59 -3.67 -9.86
C THR A 147 21.33 -3.48 -9.03
N PHE A 148 21.39 -3.71 -7.73
CA PHE A 148 20.25 -3.59 -6.83
C PHE A 148 19.58 -2.20 -6.90
N VAL A 149 20.37 -1.13 -6.87
CA VAL A 149 19.84 0.25 -6.93
C VAL A 149 19.15 0.54 -8.26
N VAL A 150 19.68 0.02 -9.38
CA VAL A 150 19.06 0.17 -10.71
C VAL A 150 17.77 -0.62 -10.80
N GLU A 151 17.80 -1.90 -10.43
CA GLU A 151 16.65 -2.79 -10.47
C GLU A 151 15.50 -2.30 -9.59
N ARG A 152 15.81 -1.78 -8.39
CA ARG A 152 14.82 -1.15 -7.52
C ARG A 152 14.15 0.06 -8.18
N LYS A 153 14.93 0.92 -8.85
CA LYS A 153 14.37 2.08 -9.58
C LYS A 153 13.46 1.62 -10.71
N ASN A 154 13.85 0.58 -11.45
CA ASN A 154 13.06 0.00 -12.54
C ASN A 154 11.75 -0.58 -12.00
N ARG A 155 11.81 -1.43 -10.97
CA ARG A 155 10.63 -1.98 -10.28
C ARG A 155 9.68 -0.88 -9.83
N ARG A 156 10.19 0.16 -9.17
CA ARG A 156 9.37 1.31 -8.72
C ARG A 156 8.72 2.04 -9.90
N SER A 157 9.46 2.27 -10.98
CA SER A 157 8.94 2.95 -12.18
C SER A 157 7.81 2.15 -12.84
N HIS A 158 8.03 0.85 -13.06
CA HIS A 158 7.04 -0.04 -13.66
C HIS A 158 5.79 -0.20 -12.79
N THR A 159 5.97 -0.37 -11.48
CA THR A 159 4.87 -0.45 -10.52
C THR A 159 4.09 0.86 -10.49
N GLY A 160 4.78 2.01 -10.47
CA GLY A 160 4.13 3.32 -10.52
C GLY A 160 3.34 3.55 -11.81
N ALA A 161 3.81 3.02 -12.95
CA ALA A 161 3.07 3.06 -14.20
C ALA A 161 1.80 2.20 -14.16
N ARG A 162 1.89 0.95 -13.67
CA ARG A 162 0.74 0.06 -13.47
C ARG A 162 -0.27 0.65 -12.47
N TRP A 163 0.22 1.20 -11.36
CA TRP A 163 -0.61 1.87 -10.36
C TRP A 163 -1.42 3.02 -10.95
N LYS A 164 -0.81 3.87 -11.80
CA LYS A 164 -1.53 4.94 -12.50
C LYS A 164 -2.62 4.39 -13.43
N GLN A 165 -2.38 3.26 -14.09
CA GLN A 165 -3.41 2.60 -14.91
C GLN A 165 -4.58 2.12 -14.05
N ILE A 166 -4.30 1.50 -12.91
CA ILE A 166 -5.33 1.07 -11.95
C ILE A 166 -6.13 2.26 -11.42
N LEU A 167 -5.47 3.34 -11.00
CA LEU A 167 -6.14 4.57 -10.55
C LEU A 167 -7.03 5.18 -11.64
N ASN A 168 -6.61 5.14 -12.91
CA ASN A 168 -7.45 5.58 -14.03
C ASN A 168 -8.71 4.73 -14.16
N LEU A 169 -8.62 3.40 -13.99
CA LEU A 169 -9.79 2.54 -14.03
C LEU A 169 -10.73 2.81 -12.85
N PHE A 170 -10.21 3.06 -11.65
CA PHE A 170 -11.00 3.54 -10.50
C PHE A 170 -11.72 4.85 -10.80
N LEU A 171 -11.05 5.82 -11.41
CA LEU A 171 -11.66 7.09 -11.80
C LEU A 171 -12.79 6.91 -12.82
N ILE A 172 -12.62 6.04 -13.81
CA ILE A 172 -13.67 5.72 -14.79
C ILE A 172 -14.86 5.08 -14.09
N ALA A 173 -14.62 4.06 -13.25
CA ALA A 173 -15.67 3.38 -12.50
C ALA A 173 -16.46 4.34 -11.58
N MET A 174 -15.75 5.26 -10.90
CA MET A 174 -16.39 6.30 -10.09
C MET A 174 -17.23 7.26 -10.94
N ARG A 175 -16.72 7.74 -12.08
CA ARG A 175 -17.44 8.67 -12.97
C ARG A 175 -18.72 8.06 -13.57
N GLU A 176 -18.67 6.77 -13.87
CA GLU A 176 -19.80 5.96 -14.33
C GLU A 176 -20.78 5.58 -13.21
N GLY A 177 -20.44 5.86 -11.95
CA GLY A 177 -21.31 5.64 -10.80
C GLY A 177 -21.28 4.21 -10.24
N TRP A 178 -20.26 3.41 -10.56
CA TRP A 178 -20.09 2.06 -10.00
C TRP A 178 -19.55 2.08 -8.57
N CYS A 179 -18.77 3.10 -8.21
CA CYS A 179 -18.25 3.29 -6.87
C CYS A 179 -18.06 4.78 -6.52
N ASP A 180 -17.67 5.07 -5.27
CA ASP A 180 -17.47 6.43 -4.72
C ASP A 180 -16.05 6.56 -4.16
N LEU A 181 -15.64 7.78 -3.82
CA LEU A 181 -14.34 8.11 -3.20
C LEU A 181 -14.03 7.26 -1.98
N ASP A 182 -15.09 6.87 -1.27
CA ASP A 182 -15.08 5.96 -0.14
C ASP A 182 -14.30 4.65 -0.39
N LEU A 183 -14.23 4.18 -1.64
CA LEU A 183 -13.46 3.00 -2.03
C LEU A 183 -11.94 3.20 -1.83
N LEU A 184 -11.42 4.42 -2.06
CA LEU A 184 -9.99 4.71 -1.85
C LEU A 184 -9.60 4.76 -0.36
N PHE A 185 -10.59 4.85 0.54
CA PHE A 185 -10.40 4.82 1.99
C PHE A 185 -10.33 3.40 2.54
N ASP A 186 -10.63 2.39 1.73
CA ASP A 186 -10.65 0.99 2.16
C ASP A 186 -9.23 0.49 2.49
N PRO A 187 -9.00 -0.11 3.68
CA PRO A 187 -7.70 -0.66 4.08
C PRO A 187 -7.22 -1.78 3.15
N TYR A 188 -8.11 -2.37 2.35
CA TYR A 188 -7.74 -3.30 1.29
C TYR A 188 -6.75 -2.68 0.28
N PHE A 189 -6.91 -1.40 -0.07
CA PHE A 189 -6.06 -0.76 -1.08
C PHE A 189 -4.71 -0.30 -0.53
N LEU A 190 -3.64 -0.80 -1.14
CA LEU A 190 -2.29 -0.30 -0.93
C LEU A 190 -2.05 0.94 -1.79
N HIS A 191 -1.88 2.08 -1.12
CA HIS A 191 -1.44 3.30 -1.80
C HIS A 191 0.04 3.18 -2.19
N PHE A 192 0.33 3.28 -3.49
CA PHE A 192 1.71 3.30 -3.95
C PHE A 192 2.36 4.66 -3.68
N PRO A 193 3.52 4.73 -2.98
CA PRO A 193 4.06 5.99 -2.51
C PRO A 193 4.57 6.91 -3.64
N LYS A 194 4.35 8.22 -3.53
CA LYS A 194 4.94 9.18 -4.48
C LYS A 194 6.46 9.23 -4.28
N ARG A 195 7.18 9.64 -5.32
CA ARG A 195 8.64 9.78 -5.27
C ARG A 195 9.10 10.79 -4.21
N THR A 196 8.33 11.86 -4.02
CA THR A 196 8.56 12.88 -2.98
C THR A 196 8.36 12.35 -1.57
N ASP A 197 7.69 11.21 -1.44
CA ASP A 197 7.34 10.64 -0.15
C ASP A 197 8.36 9.62 0.35
N GLU A 198 9.32 9.27 -0.50
CA GLU A 198 10.32 8.23 -0.22
C GLU A 198 11.22 8.62 0.97
N VAL A 199 11.19 7.80 2.02
CA VAL A 199 12.02 7.96 3.22
C VAL A 199 13.13 6.91 3.22
N ALA A 200 14.34 7.32 3.63
CA ALA A 200 15.45 6.40 3.79
C ALA A 200 15.40 5.69 5.14
N TRP A 201 15.70 4.41 5.13
CA TRP A 201 15.73 3.53 6.29
C TRP A 201 17.17 3.30 6.75
N TYR A 202 17.47 3.75 7.97
CA TYR A 202 18.81 3.77 8.54
C TYR A 202 18.96 2.64 9.57
N PRO A 203 19.84 1.66 9.34
CA PRO A 203 20.00 0.53 10.25
C PRO A 203 20.39 0.91 11.68
N ALA A 204 19.77 0.29 12.68
CA ALA A 204 20.05 0.48 14.11
C ALA A 204 19.90 1.94 14.62
N ILE A 205 19.15 2.78 13.89
CA ILE A 205 19.01 4.19 14.27
C ILE A 205 18.32 4.36 15.63
N GLU A 206 17.40 3.48 16.00
CA GLU A 206 16.65 3.55 17.25
C GLU A 206 17.52 3.12 18.44
N ALA A 207 18.15 1.94 18.37
CA ALA A 207 19.05 1.42 19.39
C ALA A 207 20.20 2.39 19.67
N ARG A 208 20.79 2.93 18.61
CA ARG A 208 21.90 3.87 18.72
C ARG A 208 21.48 5.25 19.21
N SER A 209 20.33 5.77 18.75
CA SER A 209 19.80 7.02 19.27
C SER A 209 19.46 6.92 20.76
N ALA A 210 18.92 5.78 21.20
CA ALA A 210 18.67 5.50 22.60
C ALA A 210 19.96 5.42 23.43
N ASN A 211 21.00 4.75 22.92
CA ASN A 211 22.31 4.71 23.59
C ASN A 211 23.02 6.08 23.64
N ILE A 212 22.81 6.93 22.64
CA ILE A 212 23.33 8.31 22.64
C ILE A 212 22.58 9.15 23.69
N ALA A 213 21.26 8.98 23.80
CA ALA A 213 20.45 9.69 24.77
C ALA A 213 20.71 9.24 26.22
N ASP A 214 20.92 7.93 26.41
CA ASP A 214 21.27 7.32 27.69
C ASP A 214 22.37 6.26 27.50
N PRO A 215 23.65 6.63 27.75
CA PRO A 215 24.77 5.70 27.64
C PRO A 215 24.73 4.51 28.60
N GLN A 216 23.93 4.57 29.68
CA GLN A 216 23.81 3.43 30.61
C GLN A 216 22.85 2.35 30.10
N LEU A 217 21.97 2.70 29.16
CA LEU A 217 20.97 1.80 28.60
C LEU A 217 21.61 0.61 27.87
N ASN A 218 22.80 0.80 27.27
CA ASN A 218 23.62 -0.23 26.62
C ASN A 218 22.80 -1.20 25.73
N ARG A 219 21.86 -0.66 24.94
CA ARG A 219 21.08 -1.47 24.00
C ARG A 219 22.03 -2.15 23.01
N ARG A 220 21.84 -3.46 22.84
CA ARG A 220 22.54 -4.24 21.82
C ARG A 220 22.22 -3.66 20.44
N GLU A 221 23.27 -3.35 19.66
CA GLU A 221 23.10 -3.02 18.25
C GLU A 221 22.81 -4.31 17.45
N PRO A 222 21.91 -4.27 16.45
CA PRO A 222 21.65 -5.38 15.55
C PRO A 222 22.91 -5.90 14.86
N ALA A 223 23.03 -7.22 14.75
CA ALA A 223 24.13 -7.88 14.06
C ALA A 223 23.92 -7.99 12.54
N ASP A 224 22.66 -8.08 12.10
CA ASP A 224 22.29 -8.24 10.70
C ASP A 224 21.04 -7.44 10.32
N ARG A 225 20.68 -7.49 9.03
CA ARG A 225 19.56 -6.70 8.51
C ARG A 225 18.17 -7.24 8.87
N ILE A 226 18.04 -8.49 9.30
CA ILE A 226 16.77 -9.07 9.76
C ILE A 226 16.49 -8.55 11.17
N GLU A 227 17.50 -8.54 12.05
CA GLU A 227 17.39 -7.91 13.36
C GLU A 227 17.09 -6.40 13.23
N VAL A 228 17.73 -5.71 12.28
CA VAL A 228 17.42 -4.30 11.97
C VAL A 228 15.97 -4.13 11.52
N LEU A 229 15.45 -5.03 10.68
CA LEU A 229 14.05 -5.00 10.23
C LEU A 229 13.09 -5.14 11.41
N ALA A 230 13.32 -6.15 12.27
CA ALA A 230 12.52 -6.37 13.46
C ALA A 230 12.54 -5.18 14.42
N GLU A 231 13.71 -4.57 14.64
CA GLU A 231 13.83 -3.35 15.44
C GLU A 231 13.04 -2.18 14.83
N GLY A 232 13.19 -1.99 13.51
CA GLY A 232 12.49 -0.94 12.78
C GLY A 232 10.97 -1.10 12.81
N ASP A 233 10.48 -2.33 12.68
CA ASP A 233 9.05 -2.68 12.75
C ASP A 233 8.52 -2.52 14.18
N ALA A 234 9.30 -2.87 15.21
CA ALA A 234 8.89 -2.73 16.60
C ALA A 234 8.83 -1.25 17.05
N ALA A 235 9.80 -0.44 16.63
CA ALA A 235 9.84 0.98 16.96
C ALA A 235 8.76 1.78 16.24
N ASP A 236 8.37 1.34 15.05
CA ASP A 236 7.39 2.01 14.22
C ASP A 236 6.54 1.01 13.43
N PRO A 237 5.55 0.37 14.09
CA PRO A 237 4.66 -0.62 13.48
C PRO A 237 3.85 -0.09 12.29
N TRP A 238 3.88 1.21 12.07
CA TRP A 238 3.16 1.89 10.99
C TRP A 238 3.84 1.69 9.62
N ARG A 239 5.12 1.29 9.61
CA ARG A 239 5.88 0.94 8.38
C ARG A 239 5.26 -0.23 7.62
N THR A 240 4.52 -1.07 8.33
CA THR A 240 3.76 -2.21 7.80
C THR A 240 2.28 -1.85 7.55
N HIS A 241 2.00 -0.75 6.84
CA HIS A 241 0.74 -0.49 6.13
C HIS A 241 -0.59 -0.75 6.90
N TYR A 242 -0.67 -0.58 8.23
CA TYR A 242 -1.81 -1.04 9.05
C TYR A 242 -2.23 -2.50 8.82
N ARG A 243 -1.49 -3.28 8.03
CA ARG A 243 -1.89 -4.61 7.58
C ARG A 243 -1.87 -5.61 8.74
N PRO A 244 -0.82 -5.62 9.59
CA PRO A 244 -0.83 -6.38 10.83
C PRO A 244 -1.85 -5.90 11.88
N HIS A 245 -2.31 -4.65 11.79
CA HIS A 245 -3.16 -3.99 12.80
C HIS A 245 -4.39 -3.31 12.19
N HIS A 246 -5.04 -3.97 11.24
CA HIS A 246 -6.10 -3.35 10.43
C HIS A 246 -7.35 -3.00 11.24
N ALA A 247 -7.54 -3.59 12.43
CA ALA A 247 -8.58 -3.22 13.38
C ALA A 247 -8.46 -1.75 13.86
N GLY A 248 -7.24 -1.22 13.92
CA GLY A 248 -6.96 0.17 14.28
C GLY A 248 -7.08 1.16 13.12
N HIS A 249 -7.34 0.70 11.89
CA HIS A 249 -7.36 1.56 10.71
C HIS A 249 -8.49 2.60 10.81
N PRO A 250 -8.22 3.92 10.73
CA PRO A 250 -9.24 4.93 10.99
C PRO A 250 -10.42 4.96 10.03
N ALA A 251 -10.28 4.41 8.81
CA ALA A 251 -11.46 4.23 7.95
C ALA A 251 -12.52 3.29 8.56
N ARG A 252 -12.17 2.43 9.53
CA ARG A 252 -13.15 1.65 10.34
C ARG A 252 -14.08 2.53 11.17
N ARG A 253 -13.70 3.78 11.45
CA ARG A 253 -14.54 4.76 12.18
C ARG A 253 -15.60 5.41 11.28
N ILE A 254 -15.49 5.24 9.96
CA ILE A 254 -16.44 5.78 9.00
C ILE A 254 -17.61 4.81 8.89
N ALA A 255 -18.66 5.03 9.69
CA ALA A 255 -19.82 4.14 9.83
C ALA A 255 -20.54 3.76 8.51
N ARG A 256 -20.39 4.55 7.45
CA ARG A 256 -21.05 4.35 6.16
C ARG A 256 -20.26 3.51 5.14
N LEU A 257 -19.02 3.12 5.45
CA LEU A 257 -18.21 2.37 4.48
C LEU A 257 -18.62 0.91 4.37
N ALA A 258 -19.00 0.28 5.49
CA ALA A 258 -19.31 -1.14 5.53
C ALA A 258 -20.37 -1.53 4.50
N GLY A 259 -20.02 -2.41 3.57
CA GLY A 259 -20.97 -2.96 2.61
C GLY A 259 -21.59 -1.91 1.67
N LYS A 260 -20.80 -0.96 1.19
CA LYS A 260 -21.35 0.11 0.36
C LYS A 260 -21.50 -0.29 -1.11
N PHE A 261 -20.60 -1.12 -1.63
CA PHE A 261 -20.55 -1.55 -3.02
C PHE A 261 -20.75 -3.07 -3.10
N PHE A 262 -21.98 -3.49 -3.40
CA PHE A 262 -22.36 -4.90 -3.51
C PHE A 262 -22.75 -5.28 -4.93
N ASN A 263 -22.85 -6.59 -5.19
CA ASN A 263 -23.30 -7.16 -6.44
C ASN A 263 -24.64 -6.53 -6.88
N MET A 264 -24.57 -5.61 -7.84
CA MET A 264 -25.73 -4.87 -8.36
C MET A 264 -26.67 -5.76 -9.20
N ALA A 265 -26.29 -7.00 -9.50
CA ALA A 265 -27.20 -7.96 -10.12
C ALA A 265 -28.25 -8.48 -9.12
N ALA A 266 -27.94 -8.56 -7.82
CA ALA A 266 -28.84 -9.10 -6.79
C ALA A 266 -29.93 -8.11 -6.32
N LEU A 267 -29.74 -6.81 -6.53
CA LEU A 267 -30.70 -5.77 -6.09
C LEU A 267 -31.75 -5.39 -7.15
N ASN A 268 -31.70 -5.98 -8.34
CA ASN A 268 -32.77 -5.81 -9.31
C ASN A 268 -33.77 -6.97 -9.16
N LEU A 269 -34.65 -6.89 -8.17
CA LEU A 269 -35.76 -7.84 -7.94
C LEU A 269 -36.69 -8.03 -9.16
N ASN A 270 -36.56 -7.17 -10.18
CA ASN A 270 -37.34 -7.19 -11.42
C ASN A 270 -36.49 -7.43 -12.70
N ALA A 271 -35.21 -7.78 -12.60
CA ALA A 271 -34.44 -8.15 -13.79
C ALA A 271 -34.87 -9.53 -14.30
N PRO A 272 -35.24 -9.69 -15.59
CA PRO A 272 -35.43 -11.02 -16.14
C PRO A 272 -34.11 -11.82 -16.04
N PRO A 273 -34.17 -13.13 -15.76
CA PRO A 273 -32.98 -13.95 -15.61
C PRO A 273 -32.10 -13.81 -16.86
N LEU A 274 -30.83 -13.45 -16.64
CA LEU A 274 -29.84 -13.36 -17.71
C LEU A 274 -29.78 -14.71 -18.44
N ALA A 275 -29.98 -14.67 -19.76
CA ALA A 275 -29.82 -15.85 -20.61
C ALA A 275 -28.44 -16.48 -20.37
N PRO A 276 -28.33 -17.82 -20.35
CA PRO A 276 -27.07 -18.49 -20.11
C PRO A 276 -26.05 -18.07 -21.15
N GLN A 277 -25.04 -17.32 -20.72
CA GLN A 277 -23.89 -16.99 -21.55
C GLN A 277 -23.14 -18.29 -21.86
N PRO A 278 -22.66 -18.50 -23.11
CA PRO A 278 -21.89 -19.68 -23.46
C PRO A 278 -20.62 -19.73 -22.60
N ARG A 279 -20.60 -20.68 -21.66
CA ARG A 279 -19.42 -21.01 -20.86
C ARG A 279 -18.38 -21.66 -21.77
N THR A 280 -17.37 -20.91 -22.17
CA THR A 280 -16.07 -21.49 -22.54
C THR A 280 -14.94 -20.58 -22.07
N TRP A 281 -14.66 -20.62 -20.78
CA TRP A 281 -13.29 -20.57 -20.27
C TRP A 281 -13.22 -21.52 -19.08
N HIS A 282 -12.80 -22.76 -19.34
CA HIS A 282 -12.27 -23.61 -18.28
C HIS A 282 -10.93 -23.02 -17.86
N PHE A 283 -10.92 -22.19 -16.82
CA PHE A 283 -9.75 -22.04 -15.97
C PHE A 283 -10.06 -22.67 -14.62
N SER A 284 -9.44 -23.84 -14.45
CA SER A 284 -9.49 -24.67 -13.26
C SER A 284 -8.98 -23.89 -12.04
N LEU A 285 -9.77 -23.82 -10.97
CA LEU A 285 -9.38 -23.42 -9.61
C LEU A 285 -8.39 -24.43 -8.96
N ARG A 286 -7.44 -24.99 -9.73
CA ARG A 286 -6.40 -25.95 -9.26
C ARG A 286 -4.96 -25.45 -9.41
N SER A 287 -4.71 -24.15 -9.35
CA SER A 287 -3.33 -23.63 -9.29
C SER A 287 -2.95 -22.95 -7.97
N LEU A 288 -3.77 -23.11 -6.91
CA LEU A 288 -3.29 -23.05 -5.53
C LEU A 288 -2.76 -24.43 -5.14
N ARG A 289 -1.68 -24.88 -5.79
CA ARG A 289 -0.82 -25.92 -5.23
C ARG A 289 0.37 -25.22 -4.60
N ILE A 290 0.31 -25.20 -3.27
CA ILE A 290 1.48 -25.28 -2.40
C ILE A 290 2.47 -26.25 -3.04
N ILE A 291 3.66 -25.75 -3.39
CA ILE A 291 4.85 -26.57 -3.54
C ILE A 291 5.86 -25.99 -2.56
N TYR A 292 5.77 -26.46 -1.32
CA TYR A 292 6.97 -26.73 -0.54
C TYR A 292 7.70 -27.87 -1.25
N VAL A 293 8.86 -27.61 -1.85
CA VAL A 293 9.88 -28.65 -2.04
C VAL A 293 11.23 -28.02 -1.73
N TRP A 294 11.76 -28.44 -0.59
CA TRP A 294 13.18 -28.43 -0.28
C TRP A 294 13.95 -29.23 -1.32
N ALA A 295 15.02 -28.65 -1.86
CA ALA A 295 16.28 -29.31 -2.22
C ALA A 295 17.37 -28.24 -2.22
#